data_AF-A0A7C1LX74-F1
#
_entry.id   AF-A0A7C1LX74-F1
#
_cell.length_a   1.000
_cell.length_b   1.000
_cell.length_c   1.000
_cell.angle_alpha   90.00
_cell.angle_beta   90.00
_cell.angle_gamma   90.00
#
_symmetry.space_group_name_H-M   'P 1'
#
loop_
_entity.id
_entity.type
_entity.pdbx_description
1 polymer ?
#
loop_
_entity_poly.entity_id
_entity_poly.type
_entity_poly.pdbx_seq_one_letter_code
_entity_poly.pdbx_strand_id
1 'polypeptide(L)'
;MIQMGDKDFKNLLERVNQVKITDDTNIIKLIGSLKGSGFNAKRLALACEIYLEMVNESGCRKFFGLAGALVPAGMQRILYDFIKEGFIDV
;
A
#
# COMPACT_ATOMS: atom_id res chain seq x y z
N MET A 1 27.03 21.04 -13.32
CA MET A 1 25.59 20.72 -13.45
C MET A 1 25.42 19.92 -14.72
N ILE A 2 25.03 18.64 -14.64
CA ILE A 2 24.77 17.81 -15.81
C ILE A 2 23.42 18.25 -16.38
N GLN A 3 23.40 18.80 -17.59
CA GLN A 3 22.15 19.04 -18.32
C GLN A 3 21.61 17.68 -18.80
N MET A 4 20.53 17.20 -18.18
CA MET A 4 19.75 16.08 -18.70
C MET A 4 18.88 16.58 -19.86
N GLY A 5 18.88 15.86 -20.98
CA GLY A 5 18.03 16.20 -22.12
C GLY A 5 16.55 15.89 -21.84
N ASP A 6 15.64 16.62 -22.48
CA ASP A 6 14.17 16.46 -22.33
C ASP A 6 13.68 15.02 -22.56
N LYS A 7 14.38 14.27 -23.41
CA LYS A 7 14.05 12.88 -23.74
C LYS A 7 14.40 11.93 -22.60
N ASP A 8 15.50 12.18 -21.89
CA ASP A 8 15.95 11.38 -20.74
C ASP A 8 15.06 11.65 -19.53
N PHE A 9 14.64 12.90 -19.34
CA PHE A 9 13.71 13.25 -18.27
C PHE A 9 12.33 12.60 -18.45
N LYS A 10 11.78 12.60 -19.68
CA LYS A 10 10.50 11.93 -19.96
C LYS A 10 10.54 10.43 -19.75
N ASN A 11 11.70 9.79 -19.96
CA ASN A 11 11.87 8.35 -19.71
C ASN A 11 11.85 7.99 -18.22
N LEU A 12 12.10 8.96 -17.33
CA LEU A 12 12.01 8.79 -15.87
C LEU A 12 10.60 8.99 -15.32
N LEU A 13 9.69 9.59 -16.11
CA LEU A 13 8.33 9.88 -15.68
C LEU A 13 7.39 8.72 -16.03
N GLU A 14 6.98 7.97 -15.02
CA GLU A 14 5.86 7.03 -15.16
C GLU A 14 4.55 7.79 -15.41
N ARG A 15 3.73 7.31 -16.34
CA ARG A 15 2.40 7.88 -16.58
C ARG A 15 1.46 7.57 -15.43
N VAL A 16 0.64 8.57 -15.07
CA VAL A 16 -0.51 8.36 -14.18
C VAL A 16 -1.63 7.71 -14.98
N ASN A 17 -2.12 6.57 -14.48
CA ASN A 17 -3.18 5.79 -15.08
C ASN A 17 -4.52 6.06 -14.38
N GLN A 18 -5.59 6.16 -15.16
CA GLN A 18 -6.95 6.27 -14.64
C GLN A 18 -7.42 4.90 -14.14
N VAL A 19 -7.99 4.86 -12.94
CA VAL A 19 -8.57 3.64 -12.36
C VAL A 19 -9.91 3.37 -13.04
N LYS A 20 -10.09 2.16 -13.57
CA LYS A 20 -11.35 1.71 -14.17
C LYS A 20 -11.95 0.62 -13.29
N ILE A 21 -13.19 0.84 -12.84
CA ILE A 21 -13.96 -0.14 -12.08
C ILE A 21 -14.94 -0.84 -13.03
N THR A 22 -15.04 -2.15 -12.89
CA THR A 22 -15.86 -3.06 -13.67
C THR A 22 -16.49 -4.09 -12.73
N ASP A 23 -17.46 -4.87 -13.23
CA ASP A 23 -18.15 -5.88 -12.42
C ASP A 23 -17.22 -6.98 -11.89
N ASP A 24 -16.06 -7.20 -12.54
CA ASP A 24 -15.05 -8.16 -12.11
C ASP A 24 -13.98 -7.56 -11.16
N THR A 25 -14.11 -6.29 -10.77
CA THR A 25 -13.18 -5.60 -9.88
C THR A 25 -13.41 -6.01 -8.42
N ASN A 26 -12.50 -6.82 -7.88
CA ASN A 26 -12.43 -7.13 -6.44
C ASN A 26 -11.40 -6.23 -5.73
N ILE A 27 -11.30 -6.34 -4.41
CA ILE A 27 -10.42 -5.49 -3.60
C ILE A 27 -8.94 -5.60 -3.99
N ILE A 28 -8.48 -6.80 -4.37
CA ILE A 28 -7.09 -7.03 -4.77
C ILE A 28 -6.79 -6.29 -6.08
N LYS A 29 -7.67 -6.43 -7.08
CA LYS A 29 -7.56 -5.72 -8.36
C LYS A 29 -7.65 -4.21 -8.16
N LEU A 30 -8.56 -3.75 -7.30
CA LEU A 30 -8.72 -2.34 -6.99
C LEU A 30 -7.42 -1.76 -6.43
N ILE A 31 -6.90 -2.31 -5.33
CA ILE A 31 -5.65 -1.84 -4.70
C ILE A 31 -4.48 -1.91 -5.68
N GLY A 32 -4.34 -3.00 -6.44
CA GLY A 32 -3.30 -3.13 -7.47
C GLY A 32 -3.39 -2.03 -8.54
N SER A 33 -4.59 -1.67 -8.99
CA SER A 33 -4.78 -0.59 -9.97
C SER A 33 -4.37 0.79 -9.46
N LEU A 34 -4.42 1.02 -8.13
CA LEU A 34 -4.02 2.29 -7.54
C LEU A 34 -2.50 2.54 -7.64
N LYS A 35 -1.66 1.52 -7.86
CA LYS A 35 -0.19 1.69 -8.00
C LYS A 35 0.20 2.60 -9.17
N GLY A 36 -0.58 2.57 -10.24
CA GLY A 36 -0.39 3.45 -11.40
C GLY A 36 -0.99 4.85 -11.25
N SER A 37 -1.67 5.14 -10.14
CA SER A 37 -2.33 6.43 -9.92
C SER A 37 -1.40 7.45 -9.23
N GLY A 38 -1.94 8.59 -8.80
CA GLY A 38 -1.20 9.62 -8.08
C GLY A 38 -1.48 9.65 -6.58
N PHE A 39 -0.72 10.49 -5.86
CA PHE A 39 -0.99 10.86 -4.46
C PHE A 39 -1.13 9.65 -3.51
N ASN A 40 -2.12 9.68 -2.61
CA ASN A 40 -2.31 8.67 -1.58
C ASN A 40 -2.78 7.32 -2.12
N ALA A 41 -3.37 7.29 -3.32
CA ALA A 41 -3.77 6.03 -3.94
C ALA A 41 -2.55 5.17 -4.32
N LYS A 42 -1.52 5.77 -4.95
CA LYS A 42 -0.23 5.09 -5.18
C LYS A 42 0.44 4.66 -3.88
N ARG A 43 0.41 5.52 -2.86
CA ARG A 43 1.00 5.22 -1.54
C ARG A 43 0.30 4.06 -0.84
N LEU A 44 -1.03 3.99 -0.92
CA LEU A 44 -1.81 2.90 -0.34
C LEU A 44 -1.49 1.56 -1.01
N ALA A 45 -1.45 1.53 -2.34
CA ALA A 45 -1.08 0.33 -3.10
C ALA A 45 0.31 -0.17 -2.72
N LEU A 46 1.28 0.74 -2.66
CA LEU A 46 2.66 0.43 -2.28
C LEU A 46 2.74 -0.06 -0.84
N ALA A 47 2.00 0.54 0.10
CA ALA A 47 1.97 0.08 1.49
C ALA A 47 1.39 -1.35 1.61
N CYS A 48 0.34 -1.66 0.85
CA CYS A 48 -0.21 -3.02 0.80
C CYS A 48 0.78 -4.03 0.21
N GLU A 49 1.52 -3.66 -0.84
CA GLU A 49 2.54 -4.51 -1.48
C GLU A 49 3.69 -4.81 -0.51
N ILE A 50 4.26 -3.78 0.13
CA ILE A 50 5.32 -3.93 1.13
C ILE A 50 4.85 -4.81 2.29
N TYR A 51 3.64 -4.57 2.80
CA TYR A 51 3.12 -5.35 3.92
C TYR A 51 2.84 -6.81 3.54
N LEU A 52 2.35 -7.06 2.31
CA LEU A 52 2.18 -8.42 1.79
C LEU A 52 3.52 -9.16 1.69
N GLU A 53 4.58 -8.47 1.26
CA GLU A 53 5.95 -9.02 1.26
C GLU A 53 6.39 -9.38 2.70
N MET A 54 6.20 -8.48 3.67
CA MET A 54 6.51 -8.74 5.08
C MET A 54 5.73 -9.92 5.67
N VAL A 55 4.48 -10.13 5.25
CA VAL A 55 3.65 -11.25 5.72
C VAL A 55 4.11 -12.58 5.13
N ASN A 56 4.55 -12.59 3.88
CA ASN A 56 4.99 -13.80 3.17
C ASN A 56 6.45 -14.18 3.47
N GLU A 57 7.28 -13.23 3.90
CA GLU A 57 8.70 -13.47 4.21
C GLU A 57 8.87 -14.20 5.55
N SER A 58 9.51 -15.37 5.50
CA SER A 58 9.75 -16.17 6.70
C SER A 58 10.74 -15.49 7.64
N GLY A 59 10.36 -15.32 8.91
CA GLY A 59 11.22 -14.67 9.91
C GLY A 59 11.17 -13.14 9.89
N CYS A 60 10.37 -12.52 9.01
CA CYS A 60 10.11 -11.09 9.10
C CYS A 60 9.29 -10.78 10.37
N ARG A 61 9.80 -9.89 11.24
CA ARG A 61 9.12 -9.44 12.46
C ARG A 61 8.35 -8.14 12.19
N LYS A 62 7.04 -8.16 12.39
CA LYS A 62 6.08 -7.08 12.08
C LYS A 62 5.80 -6.22 13.31
N PHE A 63 6.49 -5.08 13.41
CA PHE A 63 6.22 -4.06 14.43
C PHE A 63 5.10 -3.13 13.96
N PHE A 64 4.09 -2.89 14.80
CA PHE A 64 2.93 -2.09 14.47
C PHE A 64 2.70 -0.95 15.48
N GLY A 65 3.11 0.26 15.08
CA GLY A 65 2.79 1.49 15.81
C GLY A 65 1.46 2.08 15.36
N LEU A 66 0.58 2.44 16.31
CA LEU A 66 -0.71 3.06 16.03
C LEU A 66 -0.98 4.30 16.89
N ALA A 67 -1.74 5.24 16.36
CA ALA A 67 -2.24 6.37 17.15
C ALA A 67 -3.35 5.90 18.11
N GLY A 68 -3.30 6.34 19.37
CA GLY A 68 -4.26 5.90 20.40
C GLY A 68 -5.74 6.12 20.04
N ALA A 69 -6.03 7.08 19.14
CA ALA A 69 -7.37 7.38 18.66
C ALA A 69 -8.02 6.25 17.83
N LEU A 70 -7.25 5.30 17.27
CA LEU A 70 -7.82 4.20 16.47
C LEU A 70 -8.76 3.30 17.28
N VAL A 71 -8.48 3.09 18.56
CA VAL A 71 -9.29 2.24 19.45
C VAL A 71 -10.66 2.86 19.74
N PRO A 72 -10.78 4.09 20.28
CA PRO A 72 -12.09 4.71 20.50
C PRO A 72 -12.82 5.06 19.19
N ALA A 73 -12.11 5.17 18.06
CA ALA A 73 -12.72 5.40 16.74
C ALA A 73 -13.35 4.14 16.11
N GLY A 74 -13.31 2.97 16.78
CA GLY A 74 -13.99 1.76 16.30
C GLY A 74 -13.09 0.77 15.56
N MET A 75 -11.77 1.00 15.48
CA MET A 75 -10.84 0.11 14.77
C MET A 75 -10.32 -1.06 15.63
N GLN A 76 -10.70 -1.14 16.90
CA GLN A 76 -10.18 -2.12 17.85
C GLN A 76 -10.42 -3.57 17.43
N ARG A 77 -11.50 -3.85 16.68
CA ARG A 77 -11.75 -5.21 16.20
C ARG A 77 -10.74 -5.64 15.14
N ILE A 78 -10.41 -4.75 14.21
CA ILE A 78 -9.41 -5.01 13.17
C ILE A 78 -8.05 -5.28 13.83
N LEU A 79 -7.68 -4.44 14.81
CA LEU A 79 -6.44 -4.61 15.56
C LEU A 79 -6.39 -5.96 16.29
N TYR A 80 -7.49 -6.33 16.95
CA TYR A 80 -7.61 -7.61 17.65
C TYR A 80 -7.41 -8.80 16.68
N ASP A 81 -8.10 -8.78 15.54
CA ASP A 81 -8.00 -9.86 14.55
C ASP A 81 -6.57 -9.90 13.96
N PHE A 82 -5.92 -8.76 13.71
CA PHE A 82 -4.54 -8.72 13.19
C PHE A 82 -3.52 -9.31 14.17
N ILE A 83 -3.65 -9.04 15.46
CA ILE A 83 -2.79 -9.63 16.50
C ILE A 83 -3.06 -11.13 16.59
N LYS A 84 -4.34 -11.53 16.64
CA LYS A 84 -4.75 -12.92 16.81
C LYS A 84 -4.27 -13.81 15.67
N GLU A 85 -4.33 -13.33 14.44
CA GLU A 85 -3.95 -14.07 13.24
C GLU A 85 -2.44 -13.93 12.90
N GLY A 86 -1.63 -13.29 13.75
CA GLY A 86 -0.18 -13.19 13.57
C GLY A 86 0.28 -12.20 12.48
N PHE A 87 -0.61 -11.28 12.09
CA PHE A 87 -0.30 -10.17 11.19
C PHE A 87 0.52 -9.06 11.89
N ILE A 88 0.51 -9.03 13.22
CA ILE A 88 1.32 -8.14 14.07
C ILE A 88 2.09 -8.99 15.08
N ASP A 89 3.38 -8.74 15.24
CA ASP A 89 4.24 -9.41 16.23
C ASP A 89 4.48 -8.56 17.49
N VAL A 90 4.61 -7.24 17.32
CA VAL A 90 4.98 -6.28 18.37
C VAL A 90 4.18 -4.99 18.24
#